data_AF-A0A1C5T3J4-F1
#
_entry.id   AF-A0A1C5T3J4-F1
#
_cell.length_a   1.000
_cell.length_b   1.000
_cell.length_c   1.000
_cell.angle_alpha   90.00
_cell.angle_beta   90.00
_cell.angle_gamma   90.00
#
_symmetry.space_group_name_H-M   'P 1'
#
loop_
_entity.id
_entity.type
_entity.pdbx_description
1 polymer ?
#
loop_
_entity_poly.entity_id
_entity_poly.type
_entity_poly.pdbx_seq_one_letter_code
_entity_poly.pdbx_strand_id
1 'polypeptide(L)'
;MKDRTLKNQKKHINKTLKQFRLAKRLIQLSITGTVSVITASLSFYFCPGFSSQVIKDARSAISFVQTASGQKFHELEDFLKKQTQPEPKIQRQTELSEDTSRTQGIPDTSSVTANTSPVILGKAENLHMEAQTGSDGNSYDAAILDTSMGPMYYYNQGDTRWSSYLYGGSDPMQQYGCGPTAAAMLISSFTNDGEAITPVTIADWSSANGYYAPQSGSYHSLIPSVLTAYGFQVESVTDHSPQNAASLLSSGHILVALMGKGSLTQNGHFVLITKLLPDGNVSIADPNSFANSTCEWELPLLMGELKKVYDSGAPLWAVSMAASNSSLS
;
A
#
# COMPACT_ATOMS: atom_id res chain seq x y z
N MET A 1 -35.18 -42.86 6.14
CA MET A 1 -34.98 -41.48 5.61
C MET A 1 -33.52 -41.12 5.32
N LYS A 2 -32.56 -41.28 6.25
CA LYS A 2 -31.15 -40.80 6.13
C LYS A 2 -30.41 -41.02 4.78
N ASP A 3 -30.64 -42.12 4.07
CA ASP A 3 -29.96 -42.38 2.78
C ASP A 3 -30.40 -41.42 1.63
N ARG A 4 -31.66 -40.97 1.61
CA ARG A 4 -32.15 -40.02 0.59
C ARG A 4 -31.51 -38.64 0.76
N THR A 5 -31.30 -38.17 1.99
CA THR A 5 -30.61 -36.90 2.25
C THR A 5 -29.14 -36.96 1.85
N LEU A 6 -28.42 -38.04 2.17
CA LEU A 6 -27.01 -38.21 1.80
C LEU A 6 -26.79 -38.18 0.27
N LYS A 7 -27.69 -38.84 -0.49
CA LYS A 7 -27.66 -38.83 -1.96
C LYS A 7 -27.94 -37.44 -2.55
N ASN A 8 -28.89 -36.69 -1.99
CA ASN A 8 -29.17 -35.32 -2.41
C ASN A 8 -28.00 -34.37 -2.10
N GLN A 9 -27.36 -34.49 -0.93
CA GLN A 9 -26.19 -33.71 -0.55
C GLN A 9 -25.02 -33.94 -1.53
N LYS A 10 -24.68 -35.20 -1.83
CA LYS A 10 -23.67 -35.55 -2.85
C LYS A 10 -24.02 -35.02 -4.25
N LYS A 11 -25.30 -35.04 -4.64
CA LYS A 11 -25.77 -34.45 -5.91
C LYS A 11 -25.56 -32.93 -5.96
N HIS A 12 -25.80 -32.23 -4.84
CA HIS A 12 -25.60 -30.78 -4.76
C HIS A 12 -24.12 -30.39 -4.82
N ILE A 13 -23.26 -31.08 -4.05
CA ILE A 13 -21.80 -30.87 -4.05
C ILE A 13 -21.23 -31.09 -5.47
N ASN A 14 -21.64 -32.15 -6.16
CA ASN A 14 -21.21 -32.41 -7.55
C ASN A 14 -21.71 -31.36 -8.56
N LYS A 15 -22.80 -30.62 -8.28
CA LYS A 15 -23.24 -29.48 -9.08
C LYS A 15 -22.33 -28.27 -8.83
N THR A 16 -22.09 -27.92 -7.57
CA THR A 16 -21.19 -26.81 -7.18
C THR A 16 -19.77 -27.02 -7.71
N LEU A 17 -19.21 -28.23 -7.58
CA LEU A 17 -17.87 -28.56 -8.09
C LEU A 17 -17.77 -28.44 -9.62
N LYS A 18 -18.83 -28.79 -10.36
CA LYS A 18 -18.90 -28.58 -11.81
C LYS A 18 -18.98 -27.09 -12.17
N GLN A 19 -19.76 -26.29 -11.43
CA GLN A 19 -19.82 -24.84 -11.62
C GLN A 19 -18.46 -24.17 -11.34
N PHE A 20 -17.76 -24.56 -10.26
CA PHE A 20 -16.42 -24.07 -9.94
C PHE A 20 -15.40 -24.41 -11.03
N ARG A 21 -15.41 -25.65 -11.56
CA ARG A 21 -14.54 -26.05 -12.70
C ARG A 21 -14.85 -25.28 -13.99
N LEU A 22 -16.11 -24.90 -14.21
CA LEU A 22 -16.51 -24.03 -15.33
C LEU A 22 -16.00 -22.61 -15.13
N ALA A 23 -16.19 -22.01 -13.95
CA ALA A 23 -15.66 -20.70 -13.60
C ALA A 23 -14.13 -20.64 -13.73
N LYS A 24 -13.41 -21.64 -13.20
CA LYS A 24 -11.94 -21.77 -13.33
C LYS A 24 -11.50 -21.75 -14.80
N ARG A 25 -12.19 -22.46 -15.69
CA ARG A 25 -11.93 -22.42 -17.15
C ARG A 25 -12.23 -21.07 -17.78
N LEU A 26 -13.36 -20.44 -17.44
CA LEU A 26 -13.75 -19.14 -17.99
C LEU A 26 -12.79 -18.02 -17.56
N ILE A 27 -12.37 -17.99 -16.30
CA ILE A 27 -11.36 -17.06 -15.77
C ILE A 27 -10.01 -17.28 -16.46
N GLN A 28 -9.56 -18.53 -16.59
CA GLN A 28 -8.30 -18.85 -17.26
C GLN A 28 -8.30 -18.49 -18.77
N LEU A 29 -9.44 -18.68 -19.46
CA LEU A 29 -9.62 -18.25 -20.85
C LEU A 29 -9.64 -16.72 -20.98
N SER A 30 -10.32 -16.02 -20.05
CA SER A 30 -10.37 -14.55 -20.03
C SER A 30 -8.98 -13.94 -19.87
N ILE A 31 -8.21 -14.39 -18.87
CA ILE A 31 -6.83 -13.93 -18.61
C ILE A 31 -5.91 -14.25 -19.80
N THR A 32 -6.02 -15.46 -20.37
CA THR A 32 -5.24 -15.81 -21.57
C THR A 32 -5.60 -14.91 -22.76
N GLY A 33 -6.88 -14.56 -22.92
CA GLY A 33 -7.38 -13.68 -23.97
C GLY A 33 -6.85 -12.25 -23.83
N THR A 34 -7.01 -11.61 -22.66
CA THR A 34 -6.55 -10.23 -22.45
C THR A 34 -5.03 -10.11 -22.58
N VAL A 35 -4.25 -11.04 -22.01
CA VAL A 35 -2.78 -11.09 -22.19
C VAL A 35 -2.40 -11.26 -23.65
N SER A 36 -3.12 -12.09 -24.42
CA SER A 36 -2.84 -12.27 -25.86
C SER A 36 -3.14 -11.00 -26.67
N VAL A 37 -4.24 -10.30 -26.38
CA VAL A 37 -4.58 -9.04 -27.04
C VAL A 37 -3.55 -7.97 -26.72
N ILE A 38 -3.19 -7.78 -25.45
CA ILE A 38 -2.17 -6.80 -25.02
C ILE A 38 -0.82 -7.12 -25.69
N THR A 39 -0.41 -8.39 -25.71
CA THR A 39 0.83 -8.82 -26.37
C THR A 39 0.81 -8.52 -27.87
N ALA A 40 -0.31 -8.77 -28.56
CA ALA A 40 -0.44 -8.50 -29.98
C ALA A 40 -0.45 -7.00 -30.29
N SER A 41 -1.18 -6.19 -29.50
CA SER A 41 -1.21 -4.73 -29.63
C SER A 41 0.17 -4.12 -29.43
N LEU A 42 0.89 -4.51 -28.38
CA LEU A 42 2.28 -4.07 -28.15
C LEU A 42 3.19 -4.52 -29.30
N SER A 43 3.10 -5.77 -29.75
CA SER A 43 3.93 -6.30 -30.84
C SER A 43 3.69 -5.60 -32.18
N PHE A 44 2.47 -5.10 -32.42
CA PHE A 44 2.12 -4.34 -33.62
C PHE A 44 2.52 -2.87 -33.52
N TYR A 45 2.43 -2.26 -32.33
CA TYR A 45 2.78 -0.86 -32.10
C TYR A 45 4.31 -0.62 -32.05
N PHE A 46 5.11 -1.63 -31.70
CA PHE A 46 6.54 -1.51 -31.41
C PHE A 46 7.48 -2.37 -32.29
N CYS A 47 7.27 -2.49 -33.61
CA CYS A 47 8.21 -3.21 -34.49
C CYS A 47 8.28 -2.61 -35.91
N PRO A 48 9.41 -2.78 -36.66
CA PRO A 48 10.45 -3.81 -36.47
C PRO A 48 11.68 -3.33 -35.66
N GLY A 49 12.15 -4.14 -34.70
CA GLY A 49 13.45 -3.92 -34.05
C GLY A 49 13.74 -4.66 -32.73
N PHE A 50 12.78 -5.37 -32.15
CA PHE A 50 12.93 -5.87 -30.77
C PHE A 50 13.87 -7.07 -30.60
N SER A 51 14.71 -7.01 -29.57
CA SER A 51 15.64 -8.08 -29.20
C SER A 51 14.93 -9.34 -28.70
N SER A 52 15.48 -10.50 -29.05
CA SER A 52 14.98 -11.82 -28.61
C SER A 52 14.90 -12.00 -27.09
N GLN A 53 15.57 -11.15 -26.31
CA GLN A 53 15.58 -11.26 -24.85
C GLN A 53 14.23 -10.86 -24.23
N VAL A 54 13.66 -9.72 -24.60
CA VAL A 54 12.36 -9.23 -24.09
C VAL A 54 11.23 -10.26 -24.33
N ILE A 55 11.29 -10.99 -25.45
CA ILE A 55 10.34 -12.07 -25.79
C ILE A 55 10.49 -13.28 -24.85
N LYS A 56 11.69 -13.59 -24.36
CA LYS A 56 11.91 -14.63 -23.34
C LYS A 56 11.42 -14.14 -21.98
N ASP A 57 11.71 -12.90 -21.62
CA ASP A 57 11.40 -12.34 -20.31
C ASP A 57 9.87 -12.19 -20.13
N ALA A 58 9.16 -11.69 -21.15
CA ALA A 58 7.70 -11.68 -21.18
C ALA A 58 7.10 -13.10 -21.11
N ARG A 59 7.68 -14.08 -21.81
CA ARG A 59 7.26 -15.49 -21.74
C ARG A 59 7.51 -16.09 -20.35
N SER A 60 8.60 -15.70 -19.70
CA SER A 60 8.94 -16.09 -18.33
C SER A 60 7.93 -15.51 -17.32
N ALA A 61 7.60 -14.22 -17.43
CA ALA A 61 6.58 -13.60 -16.60
C ALA A 61 5.20 -14.26 -16.76
N ILE A 62 4.80 -14.58 -18.01
CA ILE A 62 3.55 -15.29 -18.28
C ILE A 62 3.56 -16.71 -17.67
N SER A 63 4.67 -17.46 -17.79
CA SER A 63 4.77 -18.80 -17.21
C SER A 63 4.80 -18.77 -15.68
N PHE A 64 5.42 -17.75 -15.07
CA PHE A 64 5.40 -17.51 -13.63
C PHE A 64 3.98 -17.23 -13.13
N VAL A 65 3.25 -16.30 -13.76
CA VAL A 65 1.85 -15.97 -13.39
C VAL A 65 0.95 -17.20 -13.55
N GLN A 66 1.10 -17.98 -14.62
CA GLN A 66 0.36 -19.23 -14.81
C GLN A 66 0.69 -20.29 -13.74
N THR A 67 1.96 -20.38 -13.32
CA THR A 67 2.41 -21.34 -12.29
C THR A 67 1.93 -20.94 -10.89
N ALA A 68 2.11 -19.68 -10.49
CA ALA A 68 1.67 -19.16 -9.20
C ALA A 68 0.14 -19.18 -9.05
N SER A 69 -0.59 -18.88 -10.14
CA SER A 69 -2.04 -19.10 -10.24
C SER A 69 -2.39 -20.57 -10.03
N GLY A 70 -1.73 -21.48 -10.76
CA GLY A 70 -1.91 -22.92 -10.61
C GLY A 70 -1.71 -23.42 -9.19
N GLN A 71 -0.67 -22.96 -8.50
CA GLN A 71 -0.37 -23.33 -7.10
C GLN A 71 -1.46 -22.86 -6.13
N LYS A 72 -1.84 -21.57 -6.14
CA LYS A 72 -2.91 -21.07 -5.25
C LYS A 72 -4.26 -21.76 -5.51
N PHE A 73 -4.58 -22.09 -6.76
CA PHE A 73 -5.79 -22.86 -7.07
C PHE A 73 -5.70 -24.35 -6.73
N HIS A 74 -4.50 -24.93 -6.59
CA HIS A 74 -4.31 -26.28 -6.06
C HIS A 74 -4.46 -26.31 -4.54
N GLU A 75 -3.86 -25.34 -3.85
CA GLU A 75 -3.98 -25.16 -2.40
C GLU A 75 -5.45 -24.98 -1.97
N LEU A 76 -6.21 -24.16 -2.72
CA LEU A 76 -7.65 -23.99 -2.49
C LEU A 76 -8.46 -25.28 -2.77
N GLU A 77 -8.12 -26.05 -3.81
CA GLU A 77 -8.76 -27.36 -4.06
C GLU A 77 -8.44 -28.39 -2.95
N ASP A 78 -7.24 -28.38 -2.38
CA ASP A 78 -6.86 -29.29 -1.29
C ASP A 78 -7.40 -28.85 0.07
N PHE A 79 -7.57 -27.54 0.32
CA PHE A 79 -8.31 -27.02 1.47
C PHE A 79 -9.78 -27.49 1.44
N LEU A 80 -10.43 -27.36 0.28
CA LEU A 80 -11.81 -27.83 0.08
C LEU A 80 -11.93 -29.36 0.22
N LYS A 81 -10.94 -30.14 -0.24
CA LYS A 81 -10.88 -31.60 0.01
C LYS A 81 -10.71 -31.92 1.49
N LYS A 82 -9.84 -31.20 2.22
CA LYS A 82 -9.61 -31.40 3.66
C LYS A 82 -10.90 -31.18 4.47
N GLN A 83 -11.68 -30.14 4.16
CA GLN A 83 -13.01 -29.93 4.79
C GLN A 83 -14.07 -31.00 4.42
N THR A 84 -13.77 -31.94 3.51
CA THR A 84 -14.70 -32.99 3.07
C THR A 84 -14.39 -34.37 3.69
N GLN A 85 -13.36 -34.49 4.54
CA GLN A 85 -13.03 -35.74 5.25
C GLN A 85 -13.65 -35.76 6.67
N PRO A 86 -14.19 -36.90 7.15
CA PRO A 86 -14.62 -37.06 8.53
C PRO A 86 -13.42 -37.21 9.49
N GLU A 87 -13.55 -36.71 10.72
CA GLU A 87 -12.48 -36.77 11.74
C GLU A 87 -12.07 -38.22 12.10
N PRO A 88 -10.77 -38.49 12.30
CA PRO A 88 -10.31 -39.71 12.95
C PRO A 88 -10.57 -39.64 14.46
N LYS A 89 -11.31 -40.61 15.01
CA LYS A 89 -11.44 -40.76 16.46
C LYS A 89 -10.11 -41.21 17.06
N ILE A 90 -9.57 -40.46 18.01
CA ILE A 90 -8.47 -40.89 18.86
C ILE A 90 -9.03 -41.31 20.23
N GLN A 91 -8.67 -42.50 20.69
CA GLN A 91 -9.08 -43.01 22.00
C GLN A 91 -8.13 -42.56 23.10
N ARG A 92 -8.68 -42.35 24.31
CA ARG A 92 -7.93 -42.11 25.54
C ARG A 92 -7.24 -43.41 25.98
N GLN A 93 -5.95 -43.34 26.26
CA GLN A 93 -5.30 -44.25 27.21
C GLN A 93 -4.27 -43.46 28.04
N THR A 94 -4.08 -43.86 29.29
CA THR A 94 -3.24 -43.20 30.30
C THR A 94 -2.15 -44.17 30.71
N GLU A 95 -0.90 -43.71 30.82
CA GLU A 95 0.05 -44.23 31.82
C GLU A 95 1.22 -43.26 32.05
N LEU A 96 2.14 -43.62 32.96
CA LEU A 96 3.04 -42.74 33.71
C LEU A 96 4.49 -43.28 33.70
N SER A 97 5.46 -42.41 34.02
CA SER A 97 6.77 -42.67 34.66
C SER A 97 8.07 -42.29 33.89
N GLU A 98 8.82 -41.37 34.52
CA GLU A 98 10.27 -41.41 34.85
C GLU A 98 11.38 -41.62 33.78
N ASP A 99 12.03 -40.48 33.43
CA ASP A 99 13.45 -40.12 33.68
C ASP A 99 14.68 -40.86 33.04
N THR A 100 15.83 -40.17 33.07
CA THR A 100 17.24 -40.65 32.99
C THR A 100 17.99 -40.72 31.62
N SER A 101 18.46 -39.54 31.17
CA SER A 101 19.84 -39.19 30.76
C SER A 101 20.75 -40.00 29.76
N ARG A 102 21.54 -39.23 28.99
CA ARG A 102 22.94 -39.44 28.50
C ARG A 102 23.29 -40.42 27.35
N THR A 103 23.49 -39.82 26.16
CA THR A 103 24.72 -39.74 25.32
C THR A 103 25.61 -40.97 25.01
N GLN A 104 26.01 -41.06 23.71
CA GLN A 104 27.34 -41.40 23.14
C GLN A 104 27.54 -42.77 22.42
N GLY A 105 27.97 -42.75 21.13
CA GLY A 105 28.48 -43.93 20.39
C GLY A 105 28.17 -43.97 18.87
N ILE A 106 29.21 -43.97 18.03
CA ILE A 106 29.24 -43.93 16.53
C ILE A 106 30.58 -44.61 16.10
N PRO A 107 30.79 -45.22 14.91
CA PRO A 107 29.97 -45.33 13.66
C PRO A 107 29.53 -46.80 13.40
N ASP A 108 29.13 -47.33 12.23
CA ASP A 108 28.99 -46.88 10.81
C ASP A 108 27.77 -47.65 10.16
N THR A 109 27.49 -47.86 8.86
CA THR A 109 28.20 -47.67 7.56
C THR A 109 27.23 -47.49 6.37
N SER A 110 27.68 -46.77 5.32
CA SER A 110 27.31 -46.90 3.88
C SER A 110 25.83 -46.87 3.39
N SER A 111 25.52 -45.81 2.61
CA SER A 111 24.44 -45.71 1.57
C SER A 111 22.98 -45.69 2.05
N VAL A 112 22.01 -45.01 1.39
CA VAL A 112 21.94 -44.44 0.02
C VAL A 112 21.56 -42.94 0.04
N THR A 113 21.92 -42.21 -1.02
CA THR A 113 21.71 -40.76 -1.19
C THR A 113 20.24 -40.34 -1.38
N ALA A 114 19.80 -39.28 -0.69
CA ALA A 114 18.62 -38.49 -1.01
C ALA A 114 18.84 -37.00 -0.64
N ASN A 115 19.40 -36.22 -1.57
CA ASN A 115 19.69 -34.81 -1.36
C ASN A 115 18.39 -33.97 -1.36
N THR A 116 17.82 -33.73 -0.18
CA THR A 116 16.66 -32.85 -0.01
C THR A 116 17.00 -31.74 0.97
N SER A 117 17.65 -30.68 0.47
CA SER A 117 17.84 -29.44 1.25
C SER A 117 16.48 -28.89 1.67
N PRO A 118 16.30 -28.43 2.92
CA PRO A 118 15.06 -27.78 3.31
C PRO A 118 14.89 -26.50 2.48
N VAL A 119 13.73 -26.36 1.83
CA VAL A 119 13.38 -25.11 1.15
C VAL A 119 13.23 -24.04 2.23
N ILE A 120 14.19 -23.13 2.31
CA ILE A 120 14.09 -21.93 3.14
C ILE A 120 12.89 -21.14 2.63
N LEU A 121 11.82 -21.12 3.43
CA LEU A 121 10.65 -20.29 3.17
C LEU A 121 11.09 -18.83 3.31
N GLY A 122 11.32 -18.17 2.18
CA GLY A 122 11.68 -16.75 2.15
C GLY A 122 10.61 -15.93 2.86
N LYS A 123 10.96 -15.35 4.01
CA LYS A 123 10.11 -14.40 4.73
C LYS A 123 9.78 -13.19 3.83
N ALA A 124 8.67 -12.52 4.14
CA ALA A 124 8.21 -11.33 3.43
C ALA A 124 9.09 -10.06 3.63
N GLU A 125 10.16 -10.12 4.42
CA GLU A 125 11.11 -9.00 4.61
C GLU A 125 11.93 -8.67 3.34
N ASN A 126 11.89 -9.52 2.31
CA ASN A 126 12.51 -9.28 1.00
C ASN A 126 11.62 -8.50 0.00
N LEU A 127 10.51 -7.89 0.42
CA LEU A 127 9.74 -6.93 -0.39
C LEU A 127 10.14 -5.48 -0.07
N HIS A 128 11.44 -5.25 0.15
CA HIS A 128 11.99 -3.90 0.15
C HIS A 128 12.09 -3.40 -1.30
N MET A 129 11.10 -2.61 -1.74
CA MET A 129 11.28 -1.78 -2.93
C MET A 129 12.28 -0.68 -2.55
N GLU A 130 13.53 -0.85 -2.94
CA GLU A 130 14.49 0.24 -2.98
C GLU A 130 13.88 1.37 -3.84
N ALA A 131 13.65 2.53 -3.24
CA ALA A 131 13.18 3.70 -3.98
C ALA A 131 14.32 4.16 -4.89
N GLN A 132 14.30 3.72 -6.15
CA GLN A 132 15.33 4.09 -7.11
C GLN A 132 15.21 5.59 -7.38
N THR A 133 16.28 6.33 -7.05
CA THR A 133 16.50 7.66 -7.59
C THR A 133 16.62 7.53 -9.10
N GLY A 134 15.82 8.30 -9.84
CA GLY A 134 15.88 8.36 -11.28
C GLY A 134 17.25 8.85 -11.78
N SER A 135 17.44 8.85 -13.11
CA SER A 135 18.75 9.06 -13.74
C SER A 135 19.41 10.44 -13.50
N ASP A 136 18.75 11.34 -12.78
CA ASP A 136 19.24 12.68 -12.39
C ASP A 136 19.52 12.81 -10.87
N GLY A 137 19.30 11.74 -10.09
CA GLY A 137 19.56 11.69 -8.64
C GLY A 137 18.49 12.32 -7.75
N ASN A 138 17.54 13.07 -8.32
CA ASN A 138 16.52 13.83 -7.57
C ASN A 138 15.07 13.52 -8.00
N SER A 139 14.84 12.86 -9.15
CA SER A 139 13.55 12.24 -9.42
C SER A 139 13.34 11.06 -8.48
N TYR A 140 12.31 11.11 -7.64
CA TYR A 140 11.84 9.92 -6.92
C TYR A 140 10.88 9.16 -7.85
N ASP A 141 11.34 8.05 -8.43
CA ASP A 141 10.59 7.29 -9.42
C ASP A 141 9.50 6.44 -8.74
N ALA A 142 8.39 7.12 -8.40
CA ALA A 142 7.15 6.56 -7.87
C ALA A 142 7.32 5.70 -6.61
N ALA A 143 8.02 6.22 -5.59
CA ALA A 143 7.95 5.65 -4.24
C ALA A 143 6.50 5.62 -3.74
N ILE A 144 6.10 4.52 -3.11
CA ILE A 144 4.76 4.30 -2.56
C ILE A 144 4.90 4.07 -1.05
N LEU A 145 4.16 4.85 -0.26
CA LEU A 145 4.10 4.76 1.20
C LEU A 145 2.83 4.01 1.62
N ASP A 146 2.93 3.25 2.70
CA ASP A 146 1.76 2.60 3.32
C ASP A 146 1.08 3.58 4.30
N THR A 147 -0.25 3.64 4.26
CA THR A 147 -1.05 4.60 5.05
C THR A 147 -2.31 3.94 5.62
N SER A 148 -2.95 4.60 6.58
CA SER A 148 -4.27 4.23 7.12
C SER A 148 -5.38 4.18 6.06
N MET A 149 -5.22 4.91 4.94
CA MET A 149 -6.14 4.92 3.78
C MET A 149 -5.73 3.93 2.67
N GLY A 150 -4.61 3.22 2.83
CA GLY A 150 -4.01 2.34 1.83
C GLY A 150 -2.73 2.90 1.19
N PRO A 151 -2.21 2.29 0.11
CA PRO A 151 -0.97 2.74 -0.53
C PRO A 151 -1.13 4.14 -1.15
N MET A 152 -0.14 5.01 -0.92
CA MET A 152 -0.13 6.41 -1.36
C MET A 152 1.15 6.71 -2.15
N TYR A 153 1.04 7.39 -3.29
CA TYR A 153 2.18 7.92 -4.04
C TYR A 153 2.90 9.01 -3.23
N TYR A 154 4.22 8.90 -3.15
CA TYR A 154 5.06 9.95 -2.56
C TYR A 154 5.52 10.95 -3.62
N TYR A 155 5.44 12.24 -3.29
CA TYR A 155 6.04 13.33 -4.03
C TYR A 155 6.92 14.18 -3.11
N ASN A 156 8.12 14.52 -3.57
CA ASN A 156 9.00 15.48 -2.90
C ASN A 156 8.93 16.83 -3.63
N GLN A 157 8.83 17.96 -2.91
CA GLN A 157 8.74 19.29 -3.52
C GLN A 157 10.04 19.73 -4.22
N GLY A 158 11.18 19.13 -3.84
CA GLY A 158 12.52 19.33 -4.41
C GLY A 158 12.88 18.42 -5.58
N ASP A 159 11.95 17.58 -6.05
CA ASP A 159 12.08 16.72 -7.22
C ASP A 159 12.35 17.54 -8.51
N THR A 160 13.21 17.04 -9.39
CA THR A 160 13.64 17.73 -10.64
C THR A 160 12.49 18.06 -11.59
N ARG A 161 11.38 17.33 -11.54
CA ARG A 161 10.22 17.53 -12.42
C ARG A 161 9.46 18.83 -12.15
N TRP A 162 9.56 19.39 -10.94
CA TRP A 162 8.80 20.59 -10.55
C TRP A 162 9.49 21.53 -9.54
N SER A 163 10.64 21.18 -8.95
CA SER A 163 11.39 22.00 -7.97
C SER A 163 11.62 23.46 -8.40
N SER A 164 11.90 23.68 -9.69
CA SER A 164 12.10 24.99 -10.31
C SER A 164 10.82 25.69 -10.75
N TYR A 165 9.66 25.05 -10.63
CA TYR A 165 8.36 25.67 -10.95
C TYR A 165 8.06 26.79 -9.97
N LEU A 166 7.52 27.90 -10.48
CA LEU A 166 7.23 29.09 -9.70
C LEU A 166 5.76 29.06 -9.23
N TYR A 167 5.54 28.59 -8.02
CA TYR A 167 4.28 28.69 -7.32
C TYR A 167 3.88 30.18 -7.22
N GLY A 168 2.65 30.49 -7.63
CA GLY A 168 2.17 31.87 -7.73
C GLY A 168 2.91 32.74 -8.75
N GLY A 169 3.69 32.12 -9.65
CA GLY A 169 4.53 32.83 -10.62
C GLY A 169 5.75 33.53 -10.01
N SER A 170 6.11 33.27 -8.75
CA SER A 170 7.29 33.89 -8.10
C SER A 170 8.11 32.97 -7.21
N ASP A 171 7.50 32.02 -6.49
CA ASP A 171 8.17 31.26 -5.43
C ASP A 171 8.53 29.82 -5.87
N PRO A 172 9.81 29.41 -5.86
CA PRO A 172 10.19 28.05 -6.26
C PRO A 172 9.57 26.95 -5.39
N MET A 173 8.95 25.96 -6.03
CA MET A 173 8.35 24.79 -5.38
C MET A 173 9.32 24.05 -4.45
N GLN A 174 10.62 24.00 -4.76
CA GLN A 174 11.63 23.41 -3.88
C GLN A 174 11.62 23.98 -2.46
N GLN A 175 11.34 25.29 -2.30
CA GLN A 175 11.34 25.95 -1.00
C GLN A 175 9.91 26.14 -0.44
N TYR A 176 8.92 26.34 -1.31
CA TYR A 176 7.59 26.82 -0.92
C TYR A 176 6.44 25.84 -1.23
N GLY A 177 6.74 24.69 -1.83
CA GLY A 177 5.76 23.74 -2.37
C GLY A 177 5.17 22.72 -1.40
N CYS A 178 5.40 22.83 -0.09
CA CYS A 178 5.00 21.79 0.88
C CYS A 178 3.48 21.54 0.92
N GLY A 179 2.67 22.61 0.96
CA GLY A 179 1.21 22.51 0.92
C GLY A 179 0.68 21.83 -0.35
N PRO A 180 1.01 22.32 -1.56
CA PRO A 180 0.59 21.69 -2.81
C PRO A 180 1.08 20.25 -2.97
N THR A 181 2.30 19.95 -2.53
CA THR A 181 2.88 18.60 -2.61
C THR A 181 2.18 17.62 -1.65
N ALA A 182 1.90 18.04 -0.41
CA ALA A 182 1.17 17.24 0.57
C ALA A 182 -0.26 16.93 0.09
N ALA A 183 -0.96 17.93 -0.44
CA ALA A 183 -2.29 17.74 -1.03
C ALA A 183 -2.24 16.86 -2.29
N ALA A 184 -1.25 17.04 -3.17
CA ALA A 184 -1.10 16.22 -4.37
C ALA A 184 -0.89 14.73 -4.07
N MET A 185 -0.10 14.38 -3.04
CA MET A 185 0.07 12.98 -2.61
C MET A 185 -1.24 12.31 -2.21
N LEU A 186 -2.11 13.01 -1.46
CA LEU A 186 -3.43 12.51 -1.10
C LEU A 186 -4.32 12.36 -2.33
N ILE A 187 -4.45 13.43 -3.13
CA ILE A 187 -5.40 13.48 -4.25
C ILE A 187 -5.04 12.46 -5.33
N SER A 188 -3.77 12.38 -5.76
CA SER A 188 -3.35 11.47 -6.83
C SER A 188 -3.40 9.98 -6.46
N SER A 189 -3.50 9.67 -5.17
CA SER A 189 -3.56 8.29 -4.66
C SER A 189 -4.97 7.78 -4.45
N PHE A 190 -5.90 8.66 -4.04
CA PHE A 190 -7.23 8.24 -3.57
C PHE A 190 -8.40 8.78 -4.42
N THR A 191 -8.17 9.74 -5.32
CA THR A 191 -9.14 10.10 -6.37
C THR A 191 -8.85 9.32 -7.66
N ASN A 192 -9.89 8.94 -8.41
CA ASN A 192 -9.78 7.99 -9.53
C ASN A 192 -10.32 8.55 -10.86
N ASP A 193 -10.26 9.87 -11.03
CA ASP A 193 -10.91 10.58 -12.13
C ASP A 193 -10.06 10.64 -13.42
N GLY A 194 -8.90 9.98 -13.42
CA GLY A 194 -8.03 9.81 -14.59
C GLY A 194 -7.11 10.98 -14.93
N GLU A 195 -7.20 12.10 -14.22
CA GLU A 195 -6.25 13.21 -14.33
C GLU A 195 -4.98 12.94 -13.50
N ALA A 196 -3.82 13.22 -14.10
CA ALA A 196 -2.53 13.08 -13.42
C ALA A 196 -2.28 14.29 -12.50
N ILE A 197 -2.84 14.25 -11.28
CA ILE A 197 -2.65 15.30 -10.28
C ILE A 197 -1.20 15.31 -9.78
N THR A 198 -0.53 16.45 -9.95
CA THR A 198 0.87 16.67 -9.54
C THR A 198 0.97 17.83 -8.55
N PRO A 199 2.13 18.01 -7.87
CA PRO A 199 2.38 19.21 -7.06
C PRO A 199 2.23 20.53 -7.84
N VAL A 200 2.50 20.54 -9.15
CA VAL A 200 2.26 21.70 -10.03
C VAL A 200 0.78 21.96 -10.21
N THR A 201 -0.01 20.92 -10.51
CA THR A 201 -1.47 21.00 -10.66
C THR A 201 -2.13 21.65 -9.45
N ILE A 202 -1.68 21.28 -8.24
CA ILE A 202 -2.21 21.85 -6.99
C ILE A 202 -1.63 23.24 -6.70
N ALA A 203 -0.38 23.54 -7.10
CA ALA A 203 0.19 24.89 -6.98
C ALA A 203 -0.57 25.91 -7.84
N ASP A 204 -0.94 25.52 -9.07
CA ASP A 204 -1.74 26.34 -9.98
C ASP A 204 -3.18 26.50 -9.47
N TRP A 205 -3.82 25.41 -9.03
CA TRP A 205 -5.15 25.48 -8.40
C TRP A 205 -5.14 26.40 -7.17
N SER A 206 -4.13 26.27 -6.31
CA SER A 206 -3.94 27.09 -5.13
C SER A 206 -3.77 28.57 -5.48
N SER A 207 -2.94 28.88 -6.48
CA SER A 207 -2.75 30.25 -6.95
C SER A 207 -4.03 30.83 -7.55
N ALA A 208 -4.75 30.07 -8.38
CA ALA A 208 -5.97 30.51 -9.04
C ALA A 208 -7.13 30.79 -8.07
N ASN A 209 -7.17 30.06 -6.93
CA ASN A 209 -8.21 30.22 -5.91
C ASN A 209 -7.77 31.07 -4.69
N GLY A 210 -6.58 31.70 -4.74
CA GLY A 210 -6.13 32.65 -3.71
C GLY A 210 -5.53 32.02 -2.45
N TYR A 211 -5.10 30.75 -2.51
CA TYR A 211 -4.48 30.04 -1.39
C TYR A 211 -2.94 30.08 -1.39
N TYR A 212 -2.32 30.57 -2.48
CA TYR A 212 -0.90 30.92 -2.53
C TYR A 212 -0.58 32.08 -1.57
N ALA A 213 0.43 31.90 -0.73
CA ALA A 213 0.91 32.90 0.23
C ALA A 213 2.37 33.29 -0.12
N PRO A 214 2.60 34.47 -0.72
CA PRO A 214 3.93 34.91 -1.15
C PRO A 214 5.01 34.81 -0.05
N GLN A 215 6.17 34.26 -0.42
CA GLN A 215 7.33 34.01 0.44
C GLN A 215 7.02 33.13 1.68
N SER A 216 5.86 32.46 1.67
CA SER A 216 5.34 31.63 2.76
C SER A 216 4.77 30.28 2.26
N GLY A 217 4.72 30.07 0.94
CA GLY A 217 4.10 28.92 0.31
C GLY A 217 2.58 29.05 0.25
N SER A 218 1.87 28.59 1.29
CA SER A 218 0.40 28.47 1.25
C SER A 218 -0.26 28.99 2.51
N TYR A 219 -1.43 29.62 2.36
CA TYR A 219 -2.33 29.86 3.47
C TYR A 219 -2.85 28.52 4.04
N HIS A 220 -3.12 28.48 5.34
CA HIS A 220 -3.57 27.25 6.02
C HIS A 220 -4.89 26.71 5.45
N SER A 221 -5.71 27.60 4.89
CA SER A 221 -6.95 27.29 4.17
C SER A 221 -6.78 26.46 2.90
N LEU A 222 -5.57 26.35 2.32
CA LEU A 222 -5.31 25.47 1.17
C LEU A 222 -5.78 24.03 1.46
N ILE A 223 -5.35 23.47 2.60
CA ILE A 223 -5.56 22.06 2.96
C ILE A 223 -7.05 21.68 2.96
N PRO A 224 -7.93 22.31 3.77
CA PRO A 224 -9.35 21.97 3.74
C PRO A 224 -10.02 22.31 2.41
N SER A 225 -9.66 23.44 1.78
CA SER A 225 -10.34 23.87 0.55
C SER A 225 -10.02 22.99 -0.65
N VAL A 226 -8.76 22.60 -0.87
CA VAL A 226 -8.41 21.74 -2.01
C VAL A 226 -8.87 20.30 -1.80
N LEU A 227 -8.66 19.73 -0.62
CA LEU A 227 -9.06 18.35 -0.35
C LEU A 227 -10.59 18.18 -0.39
N THR A 228 -11.35 19.15 0.12
CA THR A 228 -12.82 19.14 -0.04
C THR A 228 -13.25 19.29 -1.50
N ALA A 229 -12.56 20.13 -2.29
CA ALA A 229 -12.84 20.28 -3.72
C ALA A 229 -12.59 18.98 -4.53
N TYR A 230 -11.64 18.15 -4.08
CA TYR A 230 -11.36 16.81 -4.62
C TYR A 230 -12.09 15.67 -3.87
N GLY A 231 -13.16 15.99 -3.11
CA GLY A 231 -14.10 14.99 -2.56
C GLY A 231 -13.69 14.28 -1.27
N PHE A 232 -12.60 14.71 -0.62
CA PHE A 232 -12.25 14.23 0.72
C PHE A 232 -13.14 14.87 1.78
N GLN A 233 -13.34 14.16 2.89
CA GLN A 233 -13.79 14.77 4.15
C GLN A 233 -12.57 15.33 4.89
N VAL A 234 -12.69 16.54 5.42
CA VAL A 234 -11.62 17.22 6.15
C VAL A 234 -12.17 17.83 7.43
N GLU A 235 -11.77 17.29 8.56
CA GLU A 235 -12.20 17.75 9.89
C GLU A 235 -11.04 18.44 10.62
N SER A 236 -11.30 19.58 11.25
CA SER A 236 -10.31 20.23 12.13
C SER A 236 -10.24 19.48 13.46
N VAL A 237 -9.05 19.01 13.83
CA VAL A 237 -8.81 18.27 15.06
C VAL A 237 -8.54 19.25 16.19
N THR A 238 -9.47 19.37 17.15
CA THR A 238 -9.35 20.32 18.26
C THR A 238 -8.63 19.76 19.48
N ASP A 239 -8.64 18.43 19.67
CA ASP A 239 -7.79 17.75 20.66
C ASP A 239 -6.52 17.19 20.00
N HIS A 240 -5.40 17.86 20.25
CA HIS A 240 -4.06 17.44 19.82
C HIS A 240 -3.42 16.38 20.75
N SER A 241 -4.18 15.72 21.61
CA SER A 241 -3.64 14.63 22.41
C SER A 241 -3.11 13.49 21.51
N PRO A 242 -1.95 12.88 21.84
CA PRO A 242 -1.45 11.72 21.09
C PRO A 242 -2.44 10.56 21.06
N GLN A 243 -3.30 10.46 22.08
CA GLN A 243 -4.38 9.47 22.17
C GLN A 243 -5.47 9.70 21.12
N ASN A 244 -5.92 10.95 20.93
CA ASN A 244 -6.88 11.28 19.89
C ASN A 244 -6.28 11.12 18.49
N ALA A 245 -5.06 11.61 18.28
CA ALA A 245 -4.34 11.44 17.01
C ALA A 245 -4.16 9.94 16.65
N ALA A 246 -3.78 9.10 17.61
CA ALA A 246 -3.69 7.66 17.42
C ALA A 246 -5.05 7.02 17.09
N SER A 247 -6.16 7.51 17.69
CA SER A 247 -7.52 7.02 17.40
C SER A 247 -8.00 7.40 16.00
N LEU A 248 -7.67 8.60 15.52
CA LEU A 248 -7.95 9.04 14.14
C LEU A 248 -7.18 8.20 13.12
N LEU A 249 -5.87 8.02 13.33
CA LEU A 249 -5.03 7.15 12.48
C LEU A 249 -5.54 5.69 12.47
N SER A 250 -5.97 5.17 13.63
CA SER A 250 -6.51 3.80 13.77
C SER A 250 -7.90 3.62 13.15
N SER A 251 -8.63 4.71 12.87
CA SER A 251 -9.96 4.69 12.24
C SER A 251 -9.92 4.94 10.72
N GLY A 252 -8.73 4.98 10.11
CA GLY A 252 -8.57 5.12 8.66
C GLY A 252 -8.34 6.55 8.18
N HIS A 253 -8.06 7.50 9.07
CA HIS A 253 -7.72 8.88 8.68
C HIS A 253 -6.21 9.04 8.47
N ILE A 254 -5.82 9.85 7.49
CA ILE A 254 -4.49 10.48 7.45
C ILE A 254 -4.61 11.82 8.16
N LEU A 255 -3.60 12.23 8.93
CA LEU A 255 -3.57 13.55 9.54
C LEU A 255 -2.66 14.49 8.74
N VAL A 256 -3.20 15.60 8.24
CA VAL A 256 -2.37 16.69 7.71
C VAL A 256 -1.96 17.56 8.90
N ALA A 257 -0.66 17.66 9.14
CA ALA A 257 -0.09 18.43 10.24
C ALA A 257 0.69 19.65 9.71
N LEU A 258 0.38 20.82 10.27
CA LEU A 258 1.18 22.02 10.12
C LEU A 258 2.19 22.09 11.27
N MET A 259 3.40 21.61 11.02
CA MET A 259 4.50 21.60 11.96
C MET A 259 5.01 23.02 12.22
N GLY A 260 5.34 23.31 13.48
CA GLY A 260 6.09 24.49 13.90
C GLY A 260 7.60 24.19 14.01
N LYS A 261 8.34 25.09 14.66
CA LYS A 261 9.77 24.88 14.94
C LYS A 261 9.96 23.66 15.85
N GLY A 262 10.72 22.68 15.36
CA GLY A 262 10.98 21.41 16.01
C GLY A 262 12.01 20.58 15.24
N SER A 263 11.78 19.27 15.17
CA SER A 263 12.63 18.25 14.57
C SER A 263 12.48 18.18 13.05
N LEU A 264 11.26 18.42 12.53
CA LEU A 264 10.97 18.38 11.08
C LEU A 264 11.18 19.72 10.35
N THR A 265 11.13 20.85 11.04
CA THR A 265 11.34 22.19 10.44
C THR A 265 11.77 23.22 11.47
N GLN A 266 12.34 24.34 11.01
CA GLN A 266 12.60 25.52 11.85
C GLN A 266 11.52 26.62 11.71
N ASN A 267 10.57 26.46 10.77
CA ASN A 267 9.58 27.49 10.40
C ASN A 267 8.14 26.96 10.51
N GLY A 268 7.35 27.03 9.43
CA GLY A 268 6.15 26.23 9.22
C GLY A 268 6.42 25.17 8.16
N HIS A 269 5.80 24.00 8.26
CA HIS A 269 5.90 22.94 7.24
C HIS A 269 4.65 22.06 7.26
N PHE A 270 4.14 21.66 6.08
CA PHE A 270 3.03 20.72 5.97
C PHE A 270 3.58 19.29 5.81
N VAL A 271 3.13 18.38 6.68
CA VAL A 271 3.54 16.97 6.72
C VAL A 271 2.29 16.10 6.86
N LEU A 272 2.27 14.93 6.23
CA LEU A 272 1.22 13.93 6.44
C LEU A 272 1.68 12.94 7.50
N ILE A 273 0.91 12.73 8.57
CA ILE A 273 1.09 11.58 9.47
C ILE A 273 0.20 10.46 8.91
N THR A 274 0.82 9.43 8.35
CA THR A 274 0.14 8.51 7.44
C THR A 274 -0.42 7.27 8.12
N LYS A 275 0.20 6.79 9.20
CA LYS A 275 -0.14 5.50 9.81
C LYS A 275 0.35 5.39 11.26
N LEU A 276 -0.45 4.76 12.12
CA LEU A 276 -0.03 4.31 13.46
C LEU A 276 0.63 2.93 13.38
N LEU A 277 1.75 2.76 14.06
CA LEU A 277 2.58 1.56 14.08
C LEU A 277 2.30 0.69 15.33
N PRO A 278 2.65 -0.61 15.33
CA PRO A 278 2.26 -1.55 16.40
C PRO A 278 2.87 -1.25 17.78
N ASP A 279 3.89 -0.42 17.85
CA ASP A 279 4.58 0.04 19.05
C ASP A 279 4.03 1.37 19.60
N GLY A 280 3.19 2.07 18.84
CA GLY A 280 2.64 3.39 19.16
C GLY A 280 3.34 4.57 18.44
N ASN A 281 4.39 4.31 17.67
CA ASN A 281 5.00 5.32 16.78
C ASN A 281 4.15 5.53 15.51
N VAL A 282 4.56 6.47 14.66
CA VAL A 282 3.89 6.78 13.40
C VAL A 282 4.85 6.85 12.22
N SER A 283 4.36 6.48 11.04
CA SER A 283 4.98 6.83 9.76
C SER A 283 4.47 8.20 9.29
N ILE A 284 5.30 8.89 8.50
CA ILE A 284 4.94 10.18 7.89
C ILE A 284 5.25 10.19 6.39
N ALA A 285 4.62 11.11 5.65
CA ALA A 285 5.09 11.57 4.35
C ALA A 285 5.43 13.05 4.46
N ASP A 286 6.73 13.34 4.36
CA ASP A 286 7.31 14.68 4.43
C ASP A 286 7.63 15.19 3.02
N PRO A 287 6.94 16.22 2.51
CA PRO A 287 7.19 16.81 1.19
C PRO A 287 8.61 17.34 0.96
N ASN A 288 9.33 17.73 2.01
CA ASN A 288 10.71 18.20 1.92
C ASN A 288 11.72 17.05 1.97
N SER A 289 11.45 15.99 2.73
CA SER A 289 12.44 14.95 3.04
C SER A 289 11.90 13.53 2.87
N PHE A 290 12.36 12.84 1.82
CA PHE A 290 12.10 11.41 1.68
C PHE A 290 12.74 10.62 2.83
N ALA A 291 13.93 11.03 3.31
CA ALA A 291 14.58 10.41 4.45
C ALA A 291 13.70 10.44 5.73
N ASN A 292 13.06 11.58 6.02
CA ASN A 292 12.12 11.68 7.15
C ASN A 292 10.91 10.75 6.96
N SER A 293 10.50 10.52 5.71
CA SER A 293 9.41 9.60 5.33
C SER A 293 9.79 8.12 5.41
N THR A 294 11.09 7.80 5.51
CA THR A 294 11.61 6.44 5.76
C THR A 294 11.88 6.15 7.24
N CYS A 295 11.60 7.10 8.14
CA CYS A 295 11.77 6.96 9.58
C CYS A 295 10.43 6.75 10.31
N GLU A 296 10.50 6.07 11.46
CA GLU A 296 9.43 6.01 12.44
C GLU A 296 9.56 7.19 13.41
N TRP A 297 8.44 7.79 13.82
CA TRP A 297 8.41 9.00 14.65
C TRP A 297 7.55 8.82 15.91
N GLU A 298 8.00 9.36 17.03
CA GLU A 298 7.19 9.42 18.25
C GLU A 298 6.00 10.37 18.05
N LEU A 299 4.78 9.84 18.10
CA LEU A 299 3.56 10.65 17.99
C LEU A 299 3.46 11.78 19.05
N PRO A 300 3.87 11.58 20.32
CA PRO A 300 3.94 12.66 21.30
C PRO A 300 4.88 13.81 20.92
N LEU A 301 6.00 13.52 20.23
CA LEU A 301 6.92 14.54 19.73
C LEU A 301 6.24 15.38 18.64
N LEU A 302 5.66 14.72 17.63
CA LEU A 302 4.99 15.42 16.53
C LEU A 302 3.82 16.29 17.01
N MET A 303 3.00 15.78 17.94
CA MET A 303 1.90 16.57 18.53
C MET A 303 2.41 17.76 19.36
N GLY A 304 3.56 17.61 20.05
CA GLY A 304 4.21 18.70 20.78
C GLY A 304 4.82 19.80 19.88
N GLU A 305 5.19 19.44 18.64
CA GLU A 305 5.82 20.33 17.66
C GLU A 305 4.83 21.02 16.70
N LEU A 306 3.51 20.79 16.83
CA LEU A 306 2.48 21.46 16.03
C LEU A 306 2.56 23.01 16.14
N LYS A 307 2.35 23.68 15.00
CA LYS A 307 2.38 25.16 14.93
C LYS A 307 1.22 25.75 15.73
N LYS A 308 1.49 26.75 16.56
CA LYS A 308 0.47 27.39 17.42
C LYS A 308 -0.33 28.46 16.66
N VAL A 309 -1.11 27.99 15.69
CA VAL A 309 -2.05 28.76 14.85
C VAL A 309 -3.37 27.98 14.75
N TYR A 310 -4.50 28.68 14.69
CA TYR A 310 -5.85 28.09 14.86
C TYR A 310 -6.88 28.64 13.87
N ASP A 311 -6.43 29.29 12.80
CA ASP A 311 -7.27 29.70 11.68
C ASP A 311 -7.45 28.54 10.68
N SER A 312 -8.52 28.58 9.88
CA SER A 312 -8.74 27.62 8.78
C SER A 312 -8.77 26.13 9.22
N GLY A 313 -8.97 25.85 10.51
CA GLY A 313 -8.92 24.50 11.09
C GLY A 313 -7.52 23.99 11.43
N ALA A 314 -6.49 24.83 11.31
CA ALA A 314 -5.11 24.53 11.69
C ALA A 314 -4.97 24.26 13.21
N PRO A 315 -3.89 23.59 13.66
CA PRO A 315 -2.76 23.06 12.88
C PRO A 315 -2.88 21.61 12.43
N LEU A 316 -3.99 20.93 12.72
CA LEU A 316 -4.15 19.51 12.47
C LEU A 316 -5.52 19.22 11.84
N TRP A 317 -5.52 18.63 10.65
CA TRP A 317 -6.73 18.21 9.94
C TRP A 317 -6.76 16.68 9.80
N ALA A 318 -7.86 16.05 10.18
CA ALA A 318 -8.13 14.65 9.89
C ALA A 318 -8.75 14.54 8.49
N VAL A 319 -8.19 13.67 7.64
CA VAL A 319 -8.60 13.48 6.25
C VAL A 319 -9.02 12.03 6.04
N SER A 320 -10.17 11.83 5.40
CA SER A 320 -10.65 10.53 4.96
C SER A 320 -11.43 10.65 3.65
N MET A 321 -11.65 9.53 2.95
CA MET A 321 -12.57 9.51 1.82
C MET A 321 -13.99 9.74 2.31
N ALA A 322 -14.79 10.52 1.58
CA ALA A 322 -16.23 10.57 1.80
C ALA A 322 -16.81 9.14 1.74
N ALA A 323 -17.51 8.75 2.82
CA ALA A 323 -18.14 7.45 2.90
C ALA A 323 -19.04 7.24 1.69
N SER A 324 -18.69 6.28 0.82
CA SER A 324 -19.52 5.98 -0.34
C SER A 324 -20.88 5.51 0.18
N ASN A 325 -21.95 6.16 -0.30
CA ASN A 325 -23.32 5.74 -0.03
C ASN A 325 -23.61 4.44 -0.78
N SER A 326 -23.02 3.36 -0.29
CA SER A 326 -23.19 1.97 -0.70
C SER A 326 -24.50 1.41 -0.11
N SER A 327 -25.55 2.20 -0.26
CA SER A 327 -26.92 1.93 0.15
C SER A 327 -27.83 1.97 -1.08
N LEU A 328 -28.44 0.81 -1.37
CA LEU A 328 -29.56 0.59 -2.30
C LEU A 328 -29.27 0.64 -3.83
N SER A 329 -28.86 -0.52 -4.36
CA SER A 329 -29.54 -1.13 -5.52
C SER A 329 -29.45 -2.66 -5.48
#